data_AF-A0A4U6P5X3-F1
#
_entry.id   AF-A0A4U6P5X3-F1
#
_cell.length_a   1.000
_cell.length_b   1.000
_cell.length_c   1.000
_cell.angle_alpha   90.00
_cell.angle_beta   90.00
_cell.angle_gamma   90.00
#
_symmetry.space_group_name_H-M   'P 1'
#
loop_
_entity.id
_entity.type
_entity.pdbx_description
1 polymer ?
#
loop_
_entity_poly.entity_id
_entity_poly.type
_entity_poly.pdbx_seq_one_letter_code
_entity_poly.pdbx_strand_id
1 'polypeptide(L)'
;MNQQIGRFFQQAAEARRTGRNGEAQAALTHILALQPGEPQALNMLGMMALENGDFHAARMHFLGATQSDTGEPALWMNVAAAQRGLGDGEGERAALQRAIDIDQRNFMAQMRLAQLQQRLGEVQAAADSWSKVLAMSSGMGDLPPQLVDTLAEARGFVTNHQARLASFVEDGVAPLLADADLRSQRRFQACLDHEFGRRPLYQNQCSGLHYPFLPADEYFDRDHFPWMAELEAKTDAIRAEFLGLIEQQGGNVRPYVRQDPGTPENKWTALDGSLDWGAAFLWEYGVRNEAVCNACPQTVAALEALPRADIPGRAPSAFFSLLKPHSRIPAHSGVTNTRAIIHLPLIVPPGCYFRVGGETRAWEEGQAFAFDDTIEHEAWNDSAHLRVVLIFDMWNPHLSLAEQQLLKQFYATADASRAQDALGAGV
;
A
#
# COMPACT_ATOMS: atom_id res chain seq x y z
N MET A 1 17.69 20.29 58.49
CA MET A 1 17.28 19.02 57.86
C MET A 1 17.62 19.00 56.37
N ASN A 2 17.03 19.85 55.52
CA ASN A 2 17.27 19.82 54.06
C ASN A 2 18.74 20.06 53.63
N GLN A 3 19.46 20.97 54.27
CA GLN A 3 20.90 21.20 53.99
C GLN A 3 21.78 19.99 54.34
N GLN A 4 21.37 19.19 55.32
CA GLN A 4 22.10 18.00 55.77
C GLN A 4 21.87 16.83 54.81
N ILE A 5 20.61 16.62 54.39
CA ILE A 5 20.25 15.62 53.36
C ILE A 5 20.99 15.91 52.04
N GLY A 6 21.02 17.16 51.59
CA GLY A 6 21.74 17.56 50.37
C GLY A 6 23.24 17.24 50.42
N ARG A 7 23.90 17.40 51.58
CA ARG A 7 25.31 17.01 51.76
C ARG A 7 25.52 15.51 51.64
N PHE A 8 24.65 14.70 52.22
CA PHE A 8 24.74 13.24 52.10
C PHE A 8 24.51 12.75 50.68
N PHE A 9 23.63 13.41 49.90
CA PHE A 9 23.49 13.09 48.48
C PHE A 9 24.77 13.38 47.69
N GLN A 10 25.44 14.51 47.96
CA GLN A 10 26.74 14.80 47.33
C GLN A 10 27.82 13.79 47.72
N GLN A 11 27.89 13.40 48.99
CA GLN A 11 28.81 12.36 49.46
C GLN A 11 28.54 11.03 48.78
N ALA A 12 27.28 10.61 48.69
CA ALA A 12 26.89 9.38 48.02
C ALA A 12 27.27 9.39 46.52
N ALA A 13 27.03 10.52 45.84
CA ALA A 13 27.38 10.68 44.42
C ALA A 13 28.90 10.64 44.18
N GLU A 14 29.70 11.27 45.05
CA GLU A 14 31.16 11.24 44.95
C GLU A 14 31.73 9.85 45.26
N ALA A 15 31.21 9.19 46.30
CA ALA A 15 31.57 7.82 46.63
C ALA A 15 31.25 6.85 45.48
N ARG A 16 30.08 6.98 44.85
CA ARG A 16 29.70 6.24 43.63
C ARG A 16 30.71 6.45 42.49
N ARG A 17 31.07 7.71 42.21
CA ARG A 17 31.99 8.06 41.12
C ARG A 17 33.40 7.48 41.33
N THR A 18 33.81 7.33 42.58
CA THR A 18 35.13 6.84 42.99
C THR A 18 35.14 5.34 43.34
N GLY A 19 34.04 4.60 43.08
CA GLY A 19 33.95 3.16 43.34
C GLY A 19 33.82 2.76 44.81
N ARG A 20 33.64 3.72 45.73
CA ARG A 20 33.51 3.51 47.18
C ARG A 20 32.06 3.17 47.54
N ASN A 21 31.57 2.03 47.05
CA ASN A 21 30.16 1.64 47.16
C ASN A 21 29.67 1.52 48.62
N GLY A 22 30.51 1.08 49.55
CA GLY A 22 30.15 1.02 50.98
C GLY A 22 29.90 2.39 51.61
N GLU A 23 30.72 3.40 51.27
CA GLU A 23 30.53 4.78 51.73
C GLU A 23 29.28 5.42 51.11
N ALA A 24 29.01 5.14 49.83
CA ALA A 24 27.79 5.58 49.17
C ALA A 24 26.54 5.02 49.84
N GLN A 25 26.53 3.71 50.12
CA GLN A 25 25.43 3.05 50.81
C GLN A 25 25.22 3.64 52.22
N ALA A 26 26.28 3.84 52.99
CA ALA A 26 26.20 4.43 54.33
C ALA A 26 25.60 5.84 54.32
N ALA A 27 26.02 6.69 53.37
CA ALA A 27 25.47 8.03 53.21
C ALA A 27 23.97 8.01 52.85
N LEU A 28 23.55 7.11 51.95
CA LEU A 28 22.14 6.94 51.57
C LEU A 28 21.29 6.37 52.71
N THR A 29 21.81 5.41 53.48
CA THR A 29 21.13 4.89 54.68
C THR A 29 20.95 5.99 55.73
N HIS A 30 21.93 6.89 55.87
CA HIS A 30 21.80 8.02 56.78
C HIS A 30 20.72 9.01 56.33
N ILE A 31 20.54 9.22 55.02
CA ILE A 31 19.40 9.98 54.49
C ILE A 31 18.08 9.33 54.90
N LEU A 32 17.95 8.00 54.74
CA LEU A 32 16.72 7.29 55.12
C LEU A 32 16.49 7.27 56.64
N ALA A 33 17.53 7.35 57.46
CA ALA A 33 17.38 7.51 58.90
C ALA A 33 16.77 8.88 59.27
N LEU A 34 17.10 9.93 58.49
CA LEU A 34 16.54 11.27 58.65
C LEU A 34 15.15 11.41 58.00
N GLN A 35 14.92 10.70 56.90
CA GLN A 35 13.69 10.74 56.11
C GLN A 35 13.41 9.35 55.46
N PRO A 36 12.68 8.46 56.14
CA PRO A 36 12.53 7.04 55.72
C PRO A 36 11.94 6.78 54.34
N GLY A 37 11.19 7.73 53.77
CA GLY A 37 10.56 7.63 52.46
C GLY A 37 11.24 8.45 51.36
N GLU A 38 12.47 8.93 51.55
CA GLU A 38 13.10 9.81 50.56
C GLU A 38 13.33 9.09 49.20
N PRO A 39 12.58 9.43 48.13
CA PRO A 39 12.47 8.60 46.93
C PRO A 39 13.80 8.51 46.17
N GLN A 40 14.56 9.61 46.12
CA GLN A 40 15.86 9.63 45.45
C GLN A 40 16.88 8.71 46.15
N ALA A 41 16.89 8.68 47.49
CA ALA A 41 17.80 7.82 48.24
C ALA A 41 17.42 6.33 48.09
N LEU A 42 16.12 6.02 48.16
CA LEU A 42 15.60 4.68 47.90
C LEU A 42 15.92 4.22 46.47
N ASN A 43 15.71 5.08 45.47
CA ASN A 43 16.04 4.76 44.08
C ASN A 43 17.54 4.48 43.90
N MET A 44 18.43 5.29 44.48
CA MET A 44 19.89 5.06 44.40
C MET A 44 20.32 3.76 45.07
N LEU A 45 19.78 3.44 46.25
CA LEU A 45 20.04 2.16 46.93
C LEU A 45 19.53 0.97 46.11
N GLY A 46 18.34 1.10 45.51
CA GLY A 46 17.78 0.08 44.63
C GLY A 46 18.66 -0.17 43.40
N MET A 47 19.16 0.89 42.76
CA MET A 47 20.09 0.78 41.63
C MET A 47 21.41 0.10 42.02
N MET A 48 21.97 0.44 43.19
CA MET A 48 23.18 -0.22 43.71
C MET A 48 22.94 -1.70 43.99
N ALA A 49 21.80 -2.06 44.58
CA ALA A 49 21.44 -3.45 44.82
C ALA A 49 21.25 -4.23 43.51
N LEU A 50 20.63 -3.61 42.51
CA LEU A 50 20.45 -4.18 41.17
C LEU A 50 21.79 -4.47 40.48
N GLU A 51 22.75 -3.52 40.53
CA GLU A 51 24.11 -3.68 40.00
C GLU A 51 24.88 -4.82 40.68
N ASN A 52 24.64 -5.04 41.98
CA ASN A 52 25.25 -6.12 42.75
C ASN A 52 24.53 -7.48 42.60
N GLY A 53 23.44 -7.55 41.83
CA GLY A 53 22.62 -8.76 41.69
C GLY A 53 21.75 -9.09 42.91
N ASP A 54 21.65 -8.20 43.90
CA ASP A 54 20.72 -8.35 45.03
C ASP A 54 19.33 -7.84 44.65
N PHE A 55 18.62 -8.66 43.89
CA PHE A 55 17.31 -8.32 43.36
C PHE A 55 16.22 -8.20 44.45
N HIS A 56 16.40 -8.87 45.58
CA HIS A 56 15.49 -8.74 46.72
C HIS A 56 15.61 -7.36 47.37
N ALA A 57 16.83 -6.92 47.68
CA ALA A 57 17.05 -5.58 48.20
C ALA A 57 16.64 -4.50 47.19
N ALA A 58 16.95 -4.70 45.90
CA ALA A 58 16.55 -3.79 44.82
C ALA A 58 15.02 -3.60 44.79
N ARG A 59 14.26 -4.72 44.78
CA ARG A 59 12.78 -4.68 44.80
C ARG A 59 12.26 -3.93 46.02
N MET A 60 12.79 -4.20 47.21
CA MET A 60 12.37 -3.53 48.45
C MET A 60 12.58 -2.01 48.37
N HIS A 61 13.76 -1.57 47.93
CA HIS A 61 14.06 -0.15 47.81
C HIS A 61 13.22 0.54 46.73
N PHE A 62 13.05 -0.08 45.55
CA PHE A 62 12.22 0.51 44.49
C PHE A 62 10.74 0.59 44.86
N LEU A 63 10.16 -0.44 45.49
CA LEU A 63 8.79 -0.37 45.99
C LEU A 63 8.62 0.73 47.03
N GLY A 64 9.60 0.91 47.93
CA GLY A 64 9.63 2.04 48.85
C GLY A 64 9.60 3.39 48.12
N ALA A 65 10.37 3.55 47.05
CA ALA A 65 10.39 4.78 46.25
C ALA A 65 9.02 5.05 45.60
N THR A 66 8.35 4.02 45.07
CA THR A 66 7.02 4.17 44.42
C THR A 66 5.92 4.63 45.38
N GLN A 67 6.07 4.41 46.70
CA GLN A 67 5.09 4.88 47.69
C GLN A 67 5.14 6.40 47.88
N SER A 68 6.30 7.00 47.64
CA SER A 68 6.53 8.44 47.79
C SER A 68 6.15 9.22 46.53
N ASP A 69 6.25 8.59 45.36
CA ASP A 69 5.76 9.13 44.08
C ASP A 69 5.14 8.02 43.24
N THR A 70 3.81 7.92 43.29
CA THR A 70 3.05 6.89 42.58
C THR A 70 2.88 7.21 41.08
N GLY A 71 3.18 8.45 40.68
CA GLY A 71 2.97 8.97 39.32
C GLY A 71 4.23 9.03 38.46
N GLU A 72 5.36 8.52 38.96
CA GLU A 72 6.63 8.51 38.22
C GLU A 72 6.86 7.14 37.53
N PRO A 73 6.73 7.03 36.19
CA PRO A 73 6.89 5.76 35.47
C PRO A 73 8.28 5.13 35.65
N ALA A 74 9.33 5.94 35.79
CA ALA A 74 10.70 5.44 35.92
C ALA A 74 10.90 4.56 37.17
N LEU A 75 10.17 4.84 38.27
CA LEU A 75 10.24 4.03 39.48
C LEU A 75 9.64 2.63 39.26
N TRP A 76 8.51 2.55 38.56
CA TRP A 76 7.88 1.29 38.20
C TRP A 76 8.72 0.48 37.21
N MET A 77 9.44 1.15 36.30
CA MET A 77 10.42 0.48 35.43
C MET A 77 11.56 -0.17 36.21
N ASN A 78 12.00 0.45 37.31
CA ASN A 78 13.02 -0.12 38.18
C ASN A 78 12.49 -1.31 39.00
N VAL A 79 11.25 -1.24 39.48
CA VAL A 79 10.56 -2.38 40.12
C VAL A 79 10.50 -3.57 39.15
N ALA A 80 10.11 -3.34 37.89
CA ALA A 80 10.08 -4.37 36.85
C ALA A 80 11.47 -5.00 36.61
N ALA A 81 12.54 -4.19 36.61
CA ALA A 81 13.90 -4.70 36.46
C ALA A 81 14.32 -5.62 37.63
N ALA A 82 13.97 -5.27 38.86
CA ALA A 82 14.24 -6.11 40.03
C ALA A 82 13.43 -7.41 40.01
N GLN A 83 12.14 -7.35 39.66
CA GLN A 83 11.29 -8.53 39.52
C GLN A 83 11.78 -9.48 38.42
N ARG A 84 12.24 -8.93 37.30
CA ARG A 84 12.91 -9.71 36.24
C ARG A 84 14.13 -10.47 36.77
N GLY A 85 14.98 -9.82 37.56
CA GLY A 85 16.15 -10.44 38.19
C GLY A 85 15.78 -11.56 39.17
N LEU A 86 14.63 -11.45 39.84
CA LEU A 86 14.06 -12.50 40.69
C LEU A 86 13.40 -13.65 39.93
N GLY A 87 13.24 -13.53 38.60
CA GLY A 87 12.45 -14.48 37.81
C GLY A 87 10.93 -14.40 38.06
N ASP A 88 10.46 -13.33 38.71
CA ASP A 88 9.04 -13.09 39.02
C ASP A 88 8.33 -12.42 37.83
N GLY A 89 7.87 -13.24 36.88
CA GLY A 89 7.22 -12.77 35.67
C GLY A 89 5.88 -12.07 35.91
N GLU A 90 5.10 -12.51 36.89
CA GLU A 90 3.83 -11.85 37.26
C GLU A 90 4.10 -10.49 37.89
N GLY A 91 5.08 -10.42 38.79
CA GLY A 91 5.56 -9.16 39.35
C GLY A 91 5.99 -8.20 38.26
N GLU A 92 6.90 -8.62 37.37
CA GLU A 92 7.43 -7.78 36.28
C GLU A 92 6.30 -7.24 35.40
N ARG A 93 5.32 -8.09 35.05
CA ARG A 93 4.13 -7.67 34.30
C ARG A 93 3.36 -6.58 35.03
N ALA A 94 3.08 -6.77 36.32
CA ALA A 94 2.32 -5.82 37.10
C ALA A 94 3.02 -4.45 37.17
N ALA A 95 4.34 -4.43 37.37
CA ALA A 95 5.11 -3.19 37.41
C ALA A 95 5.17 -2.48 36.04
N LEU A 96 5.36 -3.23 34.95
CA LEU A 96 5.32 -2.67 33.58
C LEU A 96 3.94 -2.10 33.26
N GLN A 97 2.86 -2.79 33.64
CA GLN A 97 1.51 -2.29 33.43
C GLN A 97 1.28 -0.99 34.21
N ARG A 98 1.77 -0.87 35.44
CA ARG A 98 1.70 0.41 36.19
C ARG A 98 2.43 1.54 35.49
N ALA A 99 3.63 1.29 34.95
CA ALA A 99 4.36 2.30 34.19
C ALA A 99 3.57 2.75 32.94
N ILE A 100 2.92 1.81 32.23
CA ILE A 100 2.08 2.07 31.05
C ILE A 100 0.78 2.80 31.43
N ASP A 101 0.16 2.46 32.55
CA ASP A 101 -1.06 3.12 33.04
C ASP A 101 -0.80 4.59 33.38
N ILE A 102 0.42 4.92 33.85
CA ILE A 102 0.85 6.30 34.11
C ILE A 102 1.21 7.02 32.80
N ASP A 103 2.00 6.39 31.92
CA ASP A 103 2.35 6.92 30.61
C ASP A 103 2.24 5.85 29.53
N GLN A 104 1.13 5.88 28.79
CA GLN A 104 0.85 4.96 27.69
C GLN A 104 1.89 5.03 26.57
N ARG A 105 2.58 6.17 26.43
CA ARG A 105 3.63 6.39 25.43
C ARG A 105 5.03 6.05 25.94
N ASN A 106 5.14 5.48 27.14
CA ASN A 106 6.42 5.01 27.66
C ASN A 106 6.92 3.82 26.83
N PHE A 107 7.71 4.16 25.81
CA PHE A 107 8.22 3.22 24.82
C PHE A 107 9.00 2.05 25.45
N MET A 108 9.82 2.34 26.46
CA MET A 108 10.61 1.31 27.13
C MET A 108 9.74 0.34 27.93
N ALA A 109 8.66 0.81 28.55
CA ALA A 109 7.71 -0.05 29.27
C ALA A 109 6.97 -0.98 28.30
N GLN A 110 6.46 -0.43 27.19
CA GLN A 110 5.79 -1.21 26.12
C GLN A 110 6.74 -2.28 25.55
N MET A 111 7.99 -1.91 25.27
CA MET A 111 9.00 -2.83 24.76
C MET A 111 9.33 -3.95 25.75
N ARG A 112 9.52 -3.63 27.04
CA ARG A 112 9.80 -4.64 28.06
C ARG A 112 8.62 -5.58 28.29
N LEU A 113 7.39 -5.10 28.16
CA LEU A 113 6.20 -5.94 28.23
C LEU A 113 6.17 -6.94 27.07
N ALA A 114 6.46 -6.49 25.85
CA ALA A 114 6.57 -7.37 24.69
C ALA A 114 7.67 -8.45 24.87
N GLN A 115 8.85 -8.06 25.37
CA GLN A 115 9.94 -8.99 25.70
C GLN A 115 9.55 -10.01 26.78
N LEU A 116 8.81 -9.58 27.81
CA LEU A 116 8.30 -10.47 28.86
C LEU A 116 7.32 -11.50 28.28
N GLN A 117 6.33 -11.05 27.50
CA GLN A 117 5.34 -11.93 26.86
C GLN A 117 6.01 -12.94 25.94
N GLN A 118 7.00 -12.50 25.15
CA GLN A 118 7.79 -13.39 24.30
C GLN A 118 8.56 -14.44 25.12
N ARG A 119 9.20 -14.03 26.23
CA ARG A 119 9.94 -14.95 27.12
C ARG A 119 9.03 -15.97 27.80
N LEU A 120 7.80 -15.60 28.10
CA LEU A 120 6.79 -16.48 28.69
C LEU A 120 6.08 -17.37 27.66
N GLY A 121 6.39 -17.23 26.36
CA GLY A 121 5.76 -18.02 25.29
C GLY A 121 4.33 -17.57 24.94
N GLU A 122 3.91 -16.38 25.38
CA GLU A 122 2.60 -15.81 25.08
C GLU A 122 2.60 -15.19 23.67
N VAL A 123 2.70 -16.04 22.65
CA VAL A 123 3.04 -15.65 21.26
C VAL A 123 2.12 -14.55 20.71
N GLN A 124 0.80 -14.70 20.84
CA GLN A 124 -0.15 -13.70 20.33
C GLN A 124 -0.02 -12.37 21.06
N ALA A 125 0.00 -12.38 22.39
CA ALA A 125 0.12 -11.16 23.19
C ALA A 125 1.45 -10.44 22.90
N ALA A 126 2.54 -11.20 22.73
CA ALA A 126 3.84 -10.65 22.34
C ALA A 126 3.79 -10.01 20.95
N ALA A 127 3.14 -10.63 19.97
CA ALA A 127 3.00 -10.07 18.62
C ALA A 127 2.20 -8.76 18.63
N ASP A 128 1.12 -8.69 19.42
CA ASP A 128 0.30 -7.48 19.57
C ASP A 128 1.10 -6.35 20.22
N SER A 129 1.85 -6.65 21.29
CA SER A 129 2.70 -5.67 21.98
C SER A 129 3.88 -5.21 21.11
N TRP A 130 4.53 -6.12 20.38
CA TRP A 130 5.59 -5.75 19.45
C TRP A 130 5.08 -4.88 18.30
N SER A 131 3.89 -5.17 17.77
CA SER A 131 3.27 -4.33 16.74
C SER A 131 3.04 -2.89 17.23
N LYS A 132 2.60 -2.72 18.49
CA LYS A 132 2.47 -1.39 19.12
C LYS A 132 3.82 -0.68 19.24
N VAL A 133 4.85 -1.38 19.71
CA VAL A 133 6.21 -0.84 19.84
C VAL A 133 6.77 -0.39 18.49
N LEU A 134 6.58 -1.21 17.44
CA LEU A 134 6.99 -0.87 16.08
C LEU A 134 6.25 0.38 15.56
N ALA A 135 4.93 0.47 15.77
CA ALA A 135 4.17 1.66 15.39
C ALA A 135 4.66 2.93 16.10
N MET A 136 5.00 2.85 17.39
CA MET A 136 5.59 3.96 18.14
C MET A 136 6.97 4.36 17.63
N SER A 137 7.75 3.40 17.11
CA SER A 137 9.10 3.66 16.62
C SER A 137 9.15 4.41 15.29
N SER A 138 8.10 4.32 14.46
CA SER A 138 8.06 4.91 13.10
C SER A 138 8.19 6.44 13.07
N GLY A 139 7.95 7.12 14.19
CA GLY A 139 8.12 8.57 14.34
C GLY A 139 9.35 8.99 15.14
N MET A 140 10.20 8.05 15.56
CA MET A 140 11.42 8.34 16.31
C MET A 140 12.58 8.66 15.37
N GLY A 141 13.41 9.64 15.74
CA GLY A 141 14.65 9.97 15.03
C GLY A 141 15.76 8.94 15.27
N ASP A 142 17.01 9.38 15.30
CA ASP A 142 18.17 8.49 15.50
C ASP A 142 18.02 7.61 16.76
N LEU A 143 17.91 6.30 16.53
CA LEU A 143 17.78 5.30 17.60
C LEU A 143 19.16 4.74 17.97
N PRO A 144 19.44 4.48 19.26
CA PRO A 144 20.66 3.78 19.66
C PRO A 144 20.79 2.41 18.99
N PRO A 145 22.01 1.94 18.64
CA PRO A 145 22.20 0.67 17.91
C PRO A 145 21.50 -0.54 18.56
N GLN A 146 21.57 -0.67 19.88
CA GLN A 146 20.91 -1.77 20.61
C GLN A 146 19.39 -1.79 20.42
N LEU A 147 18.79 -0.60 20.29
CA LEU A 147 17.36 -0.48 20.05
C LEU A 147 17.01 -0.78 18.59
N VAL A 148 17.88 -0.41 17.64
CA VAL A 148 17.73 -0.80 16.23
C VAL A 148 17.70 -2.32 16.09
N ASP A 149 18.63 -3.02 16.74
CA ASP A 149 18.71 -4.49 16.72
C ASP A 149 17.45 -5.12 17.34
N THR A 150 17.03 -4.63 18.51
CA THR A 150 15.81 -5.10 19.18
C THR A 150 14.56 -4.90 18.31
N LEU A 151 14.44 -3.76 17.62
CA LEU A 151 13.33 -3.49 16.71
C LEU A 151 13.40 -4.34 15.43
N ALA A 152 14.59 -4.71 14.96
CA ALA A 152 14.75 -5.65 13.87
C ALA A 152 14.28 -7.07 14.27
N GLU A 153 14.65 -7.52 15.46
CA GLU A 153 14.14 -8.78 16.04
C GLU A 153 12.62 -8.75 16.21
N ALA A 154 12.07 -7.64 16.73
CA ALA A 154 10.64 -7.44 16.86
C ALA A 154 9.90 -7.50 15.51
N ARG A 155 10.43 -6.85 14.46
CA ARG A 155 9.89 -6.97 13.10
C ARG A 155 9.90 -8.42 12.64
N GLY A 156 11.01 -9.13 12.80
CA GLY A 156 11.11 -10.54 12.45
C GLY A 156 10.09 -11.41 13.20
N PHE A 157 9.89 -11.16 14.50
CA PHE A 157 8.91 -11.87 15.31
C PHE A 157 7.48 -11.64 14.80
N VAL A 158 7.09 -10.39 14.57
CA VAL A 158 5.75 -10.02 14.07
C VAL A 158 5.51 -10.60 12.68
N THR A 159 6.47 -10.46 11.76
CA THR A 159 6.37 -11.03 10.41
C THR A 159 6.23 -12.55 10.44
N ASN A 160 7.01 -13.25 11.27
CA ASN A 160 6.91 -14.71 11.40
C ASN A 160 5.59 -15.17 12.04
N HIS A 161 5.03 -14.36 12.95
CA HIS A 161 3.70 -14.63 13.52
C HIS A 161 2.60 -14.44 12.48
N GLN A 162 2.62 -13.33 11.75
CA GLN A 162 1.69 -13.04 10.67
C GLN A 162 1.74 -14.10 9.56
N ALA A 163 2.93 -14.55 9.16
CA ALA A 163 3.09 -15.60 8.16
C ALA A 163 2.49 -16.96 8.60
N ARG A 164 2.62 -17.32 9.88
CA ARG A 164 2.00 -18.54 10.43
C ARG A 164 0.48 -18.42 10.48
N LEU A 165 -0.05 -17.26 10.87
CA LEU A 165 -1.48 -17.00 10.83
C LEU A 165 -2.02 -17.07 9.39
N ALA A 166 -1.31 -16.46 8.43
CA ALA A 166 -1.66 -16.50 7.01
C ALA A 166 -1.77 -17.94 6.50
N SER A 167 -0.71 -18.74 6.70
CA SER A 167 -0.71 -20.16 6.30
C SER A 167 -1.86 -20.93 6.95
N PHE A 168 -2.11 -20.75 8.25
CA PHE A 168 -3.19 -21.45 8.94
C PHE A 168 -4.57 -21.10 8.37
N VAL A 169 -4.83 -19.82 8.09
CA VAL A 169 -6.10 -19.36 7.49
C VAL A 169 -6.24 -19.88 6.06
N GLU A 170 -5.17 -19.80 5.26
CA GLU A 170 -5.13 -20.28 3.88
C GLU A 170 -5.37 -21.78 3.79
N ASP A 171 -4.69 -22.57 4.61
CA ASP A 171 -4.90 -24.03 4.68
C ASP A 171 -6.35 -24.35 5.08
N GLY A 172 -6.92 -23.57 5.99
CA GLY A 172 -8.29 -23.74 6.47
C GLY A 172 -9.36 -23.43 5.42
N VAL A 173 -9.11 -22.45 4.53
CA VAL A 173 -10.06 -22.06 3.48
C VAL A 173 -9.80 -22.75 2.14
N ALA A 174 -8.62 -23.34 1.92
CA ALA A 174 -8.18 -23.88 0.64
C ALA A 174 -9.18 -24.85 -0.02
N PRO A 175 -9.82 -25.81 0.69
CA PRO A 175 -10.78 -26.72 0.05
C PRO A 175 -12.01 -25.98 -0.50
N LEU A 176 -12.59 -25.06 0.28
CA LEU A 176 -13.74 -24.26 -0.14
C LEU A 176 -13.38 -23.30 -1.26
N LEU A 177 -12.17 -22.75 -1.22
CA LEU A 177 -11.67 -21.88 -2.27
C LEU A 177 -11.49 -22.65 -3.59
N ALA A 178 -10.90 -23.85 -3.55
CA ALA A 178 -10.70 -24.68 -4.73
C ALA A 178 -12.02 -25.12 -5.39
N ASP A 179 -13.08 -25.33 -4.61
CA ASP A 179 -14.42 -25.70 -5.10
C ASP A 179 -15.25 -24.50 -5.60
N ALA A 180 -14.84 -23.27 -5.30
CA ALA A 180 -15.56 -22.06 -5.69
C ALA A 180 -15.40 -21.76 -7.19
N ASP A 181 -16.28 -20.94 -7.75
CA ASP A 181 -16.12 -20.45 -9.13
C ASP A 181 -14.90 -19.51 -9.27
N LEU A 182 -14.40 -19.33 -10.50
CA LEU A 182 -13.17 -18.56 -10.76
C LEU A 182 -13.24 -17.10 -10.27
N ARG A 183 -14.41 -16.47 -10.28
CA ARG A 183 -14.57 -15.09 -9.78
C ARG A 183 -14.42 -15.07 -8.26
N SER A 184 -15.08 -15.99 -7.57
CA SER A 184 -14.96 -16.13 -6.13
C SER A 184 -13.52 -16.45 -5.71
N GLN A 185 -12.84 -17.36 -6.45
CA GLN A 185 -11.43 -17.69 -6.26
C GLN A 185 -10.55 -16.44 -6.34
N ARG A 186 -10.64 -15.72 -7.46
CA ARG A 186 -9.87 -14.49 -7.72
C ARG A 186 -10.07 -13.44 -6.62
N ARG A 187 -11.33 -13.15 -6.28
CA ARG A 187 -11.68 -12.11 -5.30
C ARG A 187 -11.25 -12.47 -3.89
N PHE A 188 -11.42 -13.72 -3.48
CA PHE A 188 -11.03 -14.15 -2.14
C PHE A 188 -9.51 -14.28 -1.99
N GLN A 189 -8.80 -14.72 -3.02
CA GLN A 189 -7.33 -14.70 -3.03
C GLN A 189 -6.80 -13.26 -2.87
N ALA A 190 -7.36 -12.30 -3.63
CA ALA A 190 -7.05 -10.89 -3.49
C ALA A 190 -7.35 -10.33 -2.09
N CYS A 191 -8.40 -10.83 -1.43
CA CYS A 191 -8.73 -10.49 -0.04
C CYS A 191 -7.68 -11.01 0.95
N LEU A 192 -7.25 -12.28 0.82
CA LEU A 192 -6.20 -12.86 1.65
C LEU A 192 -4.86 -12.14 1.44
N ASP A 193 -4.52 -11.83 0.19
CA ASP A 193 -3.30 -11.08 -0.13
C ASP A 193 -3.31 -9.68 0.48
N HIS A 194 -4.48 -9.03 0.53
CA HIS A 194 -4.60 -7.73 1.19
C HIS A 194 -4.52 -7.85 2.72
N GLU A 195 -5.29 -8.77 3.31
CA GLU A 195 -5.35 -8.99 4.76
C GLU A 195 -3.97 -9.30 5.35
N PHE A 196 -3.16 -10.07 4.62
CA PHE A 196 -1.79 -10.43 5.04
C PHE A 196 -0.71 -9.52 4.46
N GLY A 197 -1.07 -8.33 3.94
CA GLY A 197 -0.12 -7.29 3.54
C GLY A 197 0.73 -7.63 2.30
N ARG A 198 0.35 -8.62 1.51
CA ARG A 198 1.01 -9.01 0.24
C ARG A 198 0.57 -8.13 -0.93
N ARG A 199 -0.58 -7.46 -0.83
CA ARG A 199 -1.17 -6.64 -1.90
C ARG A 199 -1.84 -5.36 -1.34
N PRO A 200 -1.53 -4.16 -1.86
CA PRO A 200 -2.27 -2.97 -1.49
C PRO A 200 -3.65 -2.94 -2.14
N LEU A 201 -4.53 -2.07 -1.64
CA LEU A 201 -5.78 -1.74 -2.34
C LEU A 201 -5.52 -0.67 -3.39
N TYR A 202 -6.01 -0.90 -4.60
CA TYR A 202 -5.92 0.06 -5.69
C TYR A 202 -7.24 0.82 -5.81
N GLN A 203 -7.14 2.13 -6.00
CA GLN A 203 -8.28 3.04 -6.10
C GLN A 203 -8.24 3.75 -7.46
N ASN A 204 -9.41 4.17 -7.94
CA ASN A 204 -9.50 5.00 -9.14
C ASN A 204 -8.72 6.31 -8.96
N GLN A 205 -7.84 6.61 -9.89
CA GLN A 205 -7.14 7.89 -9.99
C GLN A 205 -7.49 8.51 -11.34
N CYS A 206 -8.52 9.37 -11.36
CA CYS A 206 -8.95 10.08 -12.56
C CYS A 206 -8.17 11.40 -12.71
N SER A 207 -7.60 11.65 -13.90
CA SER A 207 -7.09 12.99 -14.24
C SER A 207 -8.20 13.98 -14.65
N GLY A 208 -9.40 13.47 -14.96
CA GLY A 208 -10.59 14.23 -15.31
C GLY A 208 -11.77 13.91 -14.38
N LEU A 209 -12.94 13.65 -14.96
CA LEU A 209 -14.15 13.36 -14.19
C LEU A 209 -14.00 12.04 -13.42
N HIS A 210 -14.32 12.07 -12.13
CA HIS A 210 -14.54 10.87 -11.33
C HIS A 210 -16.04 10.79 -10.99
N TYR A 211 -16.69 9.69 -11.38
CA TYR A 211 -18.07 9.38 -11.02
C TYR A 211 -18.07 8.55 -9.72
N PRO A 212 -18.54 9.11 -8.58
CA PRO A 212 -18.52 8.41 -7.30
C PRO A 212 -19.46 7.20 -7.29
N PHE A 213 -19.26 6.30 -6.32
CA PHE A 213 -20.08 5.10 -6.08
C PHE A 213 -19.99 3.99 -7.14
N LEU A 214 -19.14 4.15 -8.16
CA LEU A 214 -18.75 3.04 -9.01
C LEU A 214 -17.68 2.17 -8.30
N PRO A 215 -17.74 0.84 -8.41
CA PRO A 215 -16.68 -0.05 -7.94
C PRO A 215 -15.35 0.23 -8.64
N ALA A 216 -14.25 0.15 -7.89
CA ALA A 216 -12.88 0.24 -8.38
C ALA A 216 -12.39 -1.12 -8.92
N ASP A 217 -13.06 -1.62 -9.96
CA ASP A 217 -12.73 -2.92 -10.55
C ASP A 217 -11.42 -2.85 -11.35
N GLU A 218 -10.40 -3.61 -10.93
CA GLU A 218 -9.12 -3.67 -11.67
C GLU A 218 -9.34 -4.26 -13.06
N TYR A 219 -9.92 -5.45 -13.13
CA TYR A 219 -10.48 -6.00 -14.37
C TYR A 219 -11.95 -6.29 -14.12
N PHE A 220 -12.80 -5.77 -15.00
CA PHE A 220 -14.23 -6.02 -14.97
C PHE A 220 -14.50 -7.50 -15.25
N ASP A 221 -15.51 -8.05 -14.57
CA ASP A 221 -15.94 -9.43 -14.80
C ASP A 221 -16.57 -9.59 -16.19
N ARG A 222 -16.30 -10.73 -16.83
CA ARG A 222 -16.74 -11.03 -18.21
C ARG A 222 -18.25 -10.95 -18.39
N ASP A 223 -19.03 -11.28 -17.36
CA ASP A 223 -20.50 -11.27 -17.42
C ASP A 223 -21.09 -9.88 -17.70
N HIS A 224 -20.33 -8.81 -17.45
CA HIS A 224 -20.71 -7.45 -17.83
C HIS A 224 -20.73 -7.24 -19.35
N PHE A 225 -20.07 -8.11 -20.13
CA PHE A 225 -19.88 -7.98 -21.56
C PHE A 225 -20.32 -9.24 -22.30
N PRO A 226 -21.63 -9.56 -22.33
CA PRO A 226 -22.13 -10.78 -22.97
C PRO A 226 -21.81 -10.86 -24.48
N TRP A 227 -21.56 -9.72 -25.13
CA TRP A 227 -21.15 -9.60 -26.53
C TRP A 227 -19.67 -9.93 -26.78
N MET A 228 -18.85 -10.11 -25.74
CA MET A 228 -17.39 -10.28 -25.87
C MET A 228 -17.02 -11.49 -26.72
N ALA A 229 -17.72 -12.61 -26.57
CA ALA A 229 -17.47 -13.82 -27.36
C ALA A 229 -17.71 -13.62 -28.88
N GLU A 230 -18.70 -12.79 -29.25
CA GLU A 230 -18.97 -12.48 -30.66
C GLU A 230 -17.89 -11.59 -31.28
N LEU A 231 -17.29 -10.71 -30.48
CA LEU A 231 -16.14 -9.91 -30.89
C LEU A 231 -14.89 -10.79 -31.04
N GLU A 232 -14.61 -11.67 -30.07
CA GLU A 232 -13.48 -12.60 -30.10
C GLU A 232 -13.55 -13.54 -31.31
N ALA A 233 -14.76 -13.99 -31.70
CA ALA A 233 -14.96 -14.77 -32.92
C ALA A 233 -14.55 -14.04 -34.22
N LYS A 234 -14.43 -12.71 -34.19
CA LYS A 234 -14.00 -11.88 -35.33
C LYS A 234 -12.51 -11.56 -35.31
N THR A 235 -11.74 -12.08 -34.35
CA THR A 235 -10.29 -11.79 -34.18
C THR A 235 -9.50 -12.00 -35.46
N ASP A 236 -9.70 -13.11 -36.17
CA ASP A 236 -8.94 -13.42 -37.38
C ASP A 236 -9.21 -12.41 -38.51
N ALA A 237 -10.46 -12.00 -38.68
CA ALA A 237 -10.83 -11.00 -39.68
C ALA A 237 -10.22 -9.63 -39.32
N ILE A 238 -10.32 -9.22 -38.05
CA ILE A 238 -9.74 -7.97 -37.54
C ILE A 238 -8.21 -7.96 -37.72
N ARG A 239 -7.55 -9.08 -37.39
CA ARG A 239 -6.11 -9.25 -37.57
C ARG A 239 -5.70 -9.18 -39.03
N ALA A 240 -6.45 -9.81 -39.94
CA ALA A 240 -6.17 -9.77 -41.37
C ALA A 240 -6.28 -8.34 -41.93
N GLU A 241 -7.30 -7.57 -41.51
CA GLU A 241 -7.44 -6.17 -41.90
C GLU A 241 -6.31 -5.29 -41.37
N PHE A 242 -5.91 -5.49 -40.11
CA PHE A 242 -4.74 -4.82 -39.56
C PHE A 242 -3.47 -5.08 -40.38
N LEU A 243 -3.19 -6.35 -40.72
CA LEU A 243 -2.02 -6.69 -41.52
C LEU A 243 -2.07 -6.03 -42.91
N GLY A 244 -3.23 -6.07 -43.58
CA GLY A 244 -3.44 -5.38 -44.85
C GLY A 244 -3.27 -3.86 -44.78
N LEU A 245 -3.75 -3.23 -43.69
CA LEU A 245 -3.58 -1.81 -43.43
C LEU A 245 -2.08 -1.43 -43.31
N ILE A 246 -1.29 -2.23 -42.59
CA ILE A 246 0.15 -2.00 -42.45
C ILE A 246 0.85 -2.09 -43.81
N GLU A 247 0.52 -3.10 -44.63
CA GLU A 247 1.13 -3.31 -45.95
C GLU A 247 0.83 -2.20 -46.96
N GLN A 248 -0.40 -1.68 -46.99
CA GLN A 248 -0.85 -0.78 -48.06
C GLN A 248 -0.50 0.70 -47.86
N GLN A 249 -0.28 1.17 -46.61
CA GLN A 249 -0.15 2.62 -46.31
C GLN A 249 0.86 2.97 -45.20
N GLY A 250 1.80 2.08 -44.85
CA GLY A 250 2.59 2.25 -43.63
C GLY A 250 1.70 2.30 -42.36
N GLY A 251 0.48 1.80 -42.48
CA GLY A 251 -0.48 1.62 -41.41
C GLY A 251 -1.19 2.86 -40.86
N ASN A 252 -0.93 4.06 -41.39
CA ASN A 252 -1.34 5.33 -40.75
C ASN A 252 -0.95 5.34 -39.25
N VAL A 253 0.17 4.69 -38.92
CA VAL A 253 0.66 4.54 -37.55
C VAL A 253 1.40 5.81 -37.17
N ARG A 254 1.07 6.35 -36.01
CA ARG A 254 1.78 7.49 -35.42
C ARG A 254 2.13 7.21 -33.96
N PRO A 255 3.12 7.91 -33.39
CA PRO A 255 3.41 7.84 -31.96
C PRO A 255 2.14 8.08 -31.14
N TYR A 256 1.89 7.23 -30.16
CA TYR A 256 0.75 7.39 -29.25
C TYR A 256 0.99 8.58 -28.30
N VAL A 257 2.18 8.64 -27.71
CA VAL A 257 2.58 9.71 -26.81
C VAL A 257 3.10 10.89 -27.63
N ARG A 258 2.49 12.06 -27.42
CA ARG A 258 2.93 13.35 -27.97
C ARG A 258 2.75 14.40 -26.90
N GLN A 259 3.85 14.86 -26.32
CA GLN A 259 3.85 15.89 -25.29
C GLN A 259 3.94 17.27 -25.94
N ASP A 260 3.34 18.27 -25.28
CA ASP A 260 3.45 19.65 -25.76
C ASP A 260 4.88 20.17 -25.61
N PRO A 261 5.36 21.04 -26.53
CA PRO A 261 6.67 21.66 -26.41
C PRO A 261 6.85 22.35 -25.05
N GLY A 262 7.95 22.04 -24.36
CA GLY A 262 8.28 22.60 -23.04
C GLY A 262 7.80 21.77 -21.84
N THR A 263 7.17 20.62 -22.07
CA THR A 263 6.86 19.66 -21.00
C THR A 263 8.15 19.18 -20.32
N PRO A 264 8.29 19.29 -18.99
CA PRO A 264 9.46 18.80 -18.26
C PRO A 264 9.64 17.28 -18.39
N GLU A 265 10.87 16.79 -18.22
CA GLU A 265 11.15 15.36 -18.19
C GLU A 265 10.24 14.63 -17.19
N ASN A 266 9.63 13.54 -17.66
CA ASN A 266 8.71 12.72 -16.88
C ASN A 266 8.67 11.28 -17.42
N LYS A 267 7.81 10.44 -16.85
CA LYS A 267 7.69 9.03 -17.21
C LYS A 267 7.41 8.78 -18.71
N TRP A 268 6.84 9.74 -19.42
CA TRP A 268 6.49 9.61 -20.84
C TRP A 268 7.61 10.04 -21.80
N THR A 269 8.66 10.69 -21.31
CA THR A 269 9.70 11.31 -22.14
C THR A 269 10.37 10.32 -23.09
N ALA A 270 10.56 9.05 -22.68
CA ALA A 270 11.14 8.02 -23.54
C ALA A 270 10.23 7.60 -24.71
N LEU A 271 8.92 7.82 -24.60
CA LEU A 271 7.92 7.45 -25.61
C LEU A 271 7.44 8.66 -26.43
N ASP A 272 7.78 9.88 -26.04
CA ASP A 272 7.34 11.10 -26.70
C ASP A 272 7.82 11.15 -28.16
N GLY A 273 6.87 11.17 -29.10
CA GLY A 273 7.17 11.12 -30.53
C GLY A 273 7.77 9.79 -31.02
N SER A 274 7.85 8.75 -30.17
CA SER A 274 8.41 7.44 -30.53
C SER A 274 7.35 6.49 -31.08
N LEU A 275 7.72 5.76 -32.14
CA LEU A 275 6.92 4.63 -32.66
C LEU A 275 7.12 3.34 -31.87
N ASP A 276 7.90 3.36 -30.79
CA ASP A 276 8.03 2.21 -29.89
C ASP A 276 6.69 1.88 -29.22
N TRP A 277 5.86 2.92 -29.01
CA TRP A 277 4.43 2.79 -28.81
C TRP A 277 3.66 3.57 -29.90
N GLY A 278 3.22 2.83 -30.92
CA GLY A 278 2.47 3.37 -32.05
C GLY A 278 0.97 3.08 -31.96
N ALA A 279 0.18 3.91 -32.64
CA ALA A 279 -1.26 3.70 -32.78
C ALA A 279 -1.78 4.05 -34.19
N ALA A 280 -2.73 3.24 -34.67
CA ALA A 280 -3.51 3.50 -35.87
C ALA A 280 -4.99 3.64 -35.48
N PHE A 281 -5.51 4.87 -35.50
CA PHE A 281 -6.84 5.19 -35.00
C PHE A 281 -7.92 4.93 -36.06
N LEU A 282 -8.94 4.16 -35.68
CA LEU A 282 -10.23 4.10 -36.39
C LEU A 282 -11.12 5.25 -35.94
N TRP A 283 -11.20 5.48 -34.62
CA TRP A 283 -11.82 6.66 -34.02
C TRP A 283 -10.91 7.26 -32.95
N GLU A 284 -10.79 8.57 -32.95
CA GLU A 284 -10.06 9.34 -31.93
C GLU A 284 -11.01 10.40 -31.38
N TYR A 285 -11.36 10.30 -30.08
CA TYR A 285 -12.23 11.27 -29.42
C TYR A 285 -13.56 11.51 -30.15
N GLY A 286 -14.16 10.45 -30.69
CA GLY A 286 -15.39 10.49 -31.49
C GLY A 286 -15.21 10.88 -32.96
N VAL A 287 -14.00 11.24 -33.39
CA VAL A 287 -13.69 11.57 -34.79
C VAL A 287 -13.27 10.32 -35.55
N ARG A 288 -14.00 9.97 -36.61
CA ARG A 288 -13.74 8.81 -37.47
C ARG A 288 -12.59 9.09 -38.44
N ASN A 289 -11.67 8.15 -38.58
CA ASN A 289 -10.61 8.17 -39.59
C ASN A 289 -11.05 7.37 -40.83
N GLU A 290 -11.58 8.06 -41.83
CA GLU A 290 -12.14 7.42 -43.02
C GLU A 290 -11.15 6.53 -43.76
N ALA A 291 -9.86 6.90 -43.83
CA ALA A 291 -8.86 6.10 -44.52
C ALA A 291 -8.66 4.74 -43.84
N VAL A 292 -8.52 4.73 -42.50
CA VAL A 292 -8.32 3.50 -41.73
C VAL A 292 -9.62 2.69 -41.68
N CYS A 293 -10.77 3.33 -41.48
CA CYS A 293 -12.06 2.66 -41.46
C CYS A 293 -12.41 1.99 -42.80
N ASN A 294 -12.11 2.62 -43.93
CA ASN A 294 -12.34 2.04 -45.26
C ASN A 294 -11.41 0.86 -45.54
N ALA A 295 -10.22 0.84 -44.95
CA ALA A 295 -9.30 -0.28 -45.03
C ALA A 295 -9.66 -1.44 -44.08
N CYS A 296 -10.46 -1.17 -43.02
CA CYS A 296 -10.83 -2.14 -41.99
C CYS A 296 -12.37 -2.29 -41.82
N PRO A 297 -13.14 -2.59 -42.89
CA PRO A 297 -14.60 -2.60 -42.84
C PRO A 297 -15.20 -3.66 -41.88
N GLN A 298 -14.59 -4.83 -41.72
CA GLN A 298 -15.05 -5.86 -40.78
C GLN A 298 -14.82 -5.42 -39.33
N THR A 299 -13.67 -4.79 -39.05
CA THR A 299 -13.35 -4.22 -37.74
C THR A 299 -14.34 -3.13 -37.37
N VAL A 300 -14.63 -2.22 -38.31
CA VAL A 300 -15.65 -1.17 -38.15
C VAL A 300 -17.02 -1.79 -37.85
N ALA A 301 -17.46 -2.76 -38.65
CA ALA A 301 -18.75 -3.41 -38.46
C ALA A 301 -18.83 -4.16 -37.11
N ALA A 302 -17.73 -4.75 -36.65
CA ALA A 302 -17.66 -5.40 -35.35
C ALA A 302 -17.84 -4.40 -34.20
N LEU A 303 -17.17 -3.25 -34.26
CA LEU A 303 -17.23 -2.21 -33.22
C LEU A 303 -18.55 -1.44 -33.22
N GLU A 304 -19.13 -1.17 -34.38
CA GLU A 304 -20.42 -0.46 -34.50
C GLU A 304 -21.60 -1.29 -33.99
N ALA A 305 -21.47 -2.62 -33.91
CA ALA A 305 -22.48 -3.51 -33.34
C ALA A 305 -22.51 -3.50 -31.79
N LEU A 306 -21.50 -2.93 -31.13
CA LEU A 306 -21.36 -2.93 -29.68
C LEU A 306 -22.13 -1.77 -29.02
N PRO A 307 -22.56 -1.90 -27.75
CA PRO A 307 -23.20 -0.82 -26.96
C PRO A 307 -22.18 0.27 -26.52
N ARG A 308 -21.52 0.90 -27.48
CA ARG A 308 -20.36 1.79 -27.30
C ARG A 308 -20.67 3.08 -26.56
N ALA A 309 -19.64 3.65 -25.96
CA ALA A 309 -19.70 5.03 -25.45
C ALA A 309 -19.84 6.02 -26.62
N ASP A 310 -20.75 6.99 -26.48
CA ASP A 310 -21.05 7.97 -27.52
C ASP A 310 -21.13 9.39 -26.94
N ILE A 311 -19.96 9.92 -26.58
CA ILE A 311 -19.79 11.27 -26.04
C ILE A 311 -19.02 12.12 -27.05
N PRO A 312 -19.66 13.10 -27.72
CA PRO A 312 -18.97 13.96 -28.69
C PRO A 312 -17.66 14.57 -28.16
N GLY A 313 -16.62 14.52 -28.99
CA GLY A 313 -15.29 15.04 -28.65
C GLY A 313 -14.52 14.21 -27.62
N ARG A 314 -15.01 13.03 -27.22
CA ARG A 314 -14.42 12.19 -26.17
C ARG A 314 -14.47 10.69 -26.49
N ALA A 315 -15.61 10.20 -26.97
CA ALA A 315 -15.87 8.80 -27.30
C ALA A 315 -16.76 8.68 -28.56
N PRO A 316 -16.66 7.59 -29.34
CA PRO A 316 -15.77 6.44 -29.12
C PRO A 316 -14.32 6.77 -29.44
N SER A 317 -13.42 6.05 -28.78
CA SER A 317 -12.01 5.93 -29.16
C SER A 317 -11.73 4.46 -29.46
N ALA A 318 -11.17 4.18 -30.62
CA ALA A 318 -10.84 2.82 -31.05
C ALA A 318 -9.64 2.83 -32.00
N PHE A 319 -8.63 2.01 -31.71
CA PHE A 319 -7.36 2.03 -32.42
C PHE A 319 -6.60 0.72 -32.28
N PHE A 320 -5.80 0.38 -33.29
CA PHE A 320 -4.77 -0.64 -33.15
C PHE A 320 -3.59 -0.06 -32.39
N SER A 321 -3.13 -0.73 -31.34
CA SER A 321 -2.05 -0.33 -30.45
C SER A 321 -0.86 -1.26 -30.63
N LEU A 322 0.25 -0.70 -31.11
CA LEU A 322 1.47 -1.41 -31.48
C LEU A 322 2.55 -1.12 -30.44
N LEU A 323 3.09 -2.15 -29.80
CA LEU A 323 4.19 -2.03 -28.85
C LEU A 323 5.38 -2.83 -29.36
N LYS A 324 6.48 -2.14 -29.66
CA LYS A 324 7.69 -2.75 -30.23
C LYS A 324 8.39 -3.69 -29.24
N PRO A 325 9.30 -4.56 -29.75
CA PRO A 325 10.19 -5.35 -28.91
C PRO A 325 10.87 -4.54 -27.82
N HIS A 326 11.02 -5.12 -26.64
CA HIS A 326 11.70 -4.56 -25.47
C HIS A 326 11.19 -3.18 -25.01
N SER A 327 9.92 -2.87 -25.28
CA SER A 327 9.30 -1.59 -24.92
C SER A 327 8.39 -1.72 -23.70
N ARG A 328 8.32 -0.66 -22.88
CA ARG A 328 7.50 -0.56 -21.67
C ARG A 328 6.60 0.67 -21.78
N ILE A 329 5.33 0.51 -21.42
CA ILE A 329 4.41 1.61 -21.12
C ILE A 329 4.43 1.75 -19.59
N PRO A 330 4.90 2.87 -19.03
CA PRO A 330 5.04 3.02 -17.57
C PRO A 330 3.68 3.02 -16.86
N ALA A 331 3.68 2.72 -15.56
CA ALA A 331 2.51 2.85 -14.69
C ALA A 331 1.81 4.21 -14.82
N HIS A 332 0.52 4.19 -15.14
CA HIS A 332 -0.30 5.38 -15.33
C HIS A 332 -1.79 5.09 -15.10
N SER A 333 -2.58 6.16 -15.09
CA SER A 333 -4.03 6.11 -14.93
C SER A 333 -4.71 6.98 -15.98
N GLY A 334 -5.94 6.60 -16.30
CA GLY A 334 -6.81 7.21 -17.30
C GLY A 334 -7.50 8.49 -16.84
N VAL A 335 -8.42 8.95 -17.68
CA VAL A 335 -9.07 10.26 -17.51
C VAL A 335 -10.35 10.15 -16.68
N THR A 336 -11.14 9.09 -16.86
CA THR A 336 -12.47 8.98 -16.25
C THR A 336 -12.85 7.52 -16.01
N ASN A 337 -13.44 7.23 -14.86
CA ASN A 337 -13.94 5.89 -14.51
C ASN A 337 -15.32 5.60 -15.13
N THR A 338 -15.86 6.51 -15.94
CA THR A 338 -17.16 6.33 -16.63
C THR A 338 -17.07 5.42 -17.84
N ARG A 339 -15.89 4.89 -18.16
CA ARG A 339 -15.66 3.99 -19.29
C ARG A 339 -14.96 2.72 -18.83
N ALA A 340 -15.20 1.63 -19.55
CA ALA A 340 -14.36 0.45 -19.54
C ALA A 340 -13.48 0.46 -20.79
N ILE A 341 -12.21 0.12 -20.64
CA ILE A 341 -11.30 -0.08 -21.78
C ILE A 341 -11.23 -1.56 -22.08
N ILE A 342 -11.45 -1.92 -23.34
CA ILE A 342 -11.35 -3.30 -23.82
C ILE A 342 -10.11 -3.42 -24.67
N HIS A 343 -9.37 -4.48 -24.41
CA HIS A 343 -8.27 -4.91 -25.25
C HIS A 343 -8.61 -6.26 -25.88
N LEU A 344 -8.62 -6.32 -27.21
CA LEU A 344 -8.65 -7.56 -27.98
C LEU A 344 -7.23 -7.84 -28.53
N PRO A 345 -6.54 -8.88 -28.06
CA PRO A 345 -5.18 -9.13 -28.49
C PRO A 345 -5.15 -9.82 -29.86
N LEU A 346 -4.37 -9.28 -30.81
CA LEU A 346 -4.37 -9.75 -32.21
C LEU A 346 -3.08 -10.48 -32.58
N ILE A 347 -1.94 -9.89 -32.21
CA ILE A 347 -0.61 -10.45 -32.47
C ILE A 347 0.17 -10.31 -31.17
N VAL A 348 0.42 -11.42 -30.49
CA VAL A 348 1.00 -11.39 -29.14
C VAL A 348 2.08 -12.45 -29.00
N PRO A 349 3.36 -12.06 -29.09
CA PRO A 349 4.45 -12.99 -28.78
C PRO A 349 4.53 -13.28 -27.28
N PRO A 350 5.14 -14.42 -26.87
CA PRO A 350 5.42 -14.70 -25.47
C PRO A 350 6.26 -13.59 -24.82
N GLY A 351 6.05 -13.35 -23.53
CA GLY A 351 6.76 -12.29 -22.80
C GLY A 351 6.09 -10.91 -22.87
N CYS A 352 4.85 -10.83 -23.38
CA CYS A 352 4.02 -9.64 -23.27
C CYS A 352 3.04 -9.76 -22.10
N TYR A 353 2.96 -8.72 -21.26
CA TYR A 353 2.03 -8.70 -20.13
C TYR A 353 1.40 -7.32 -19.95
N PHE A 354 0.35 -7.31 -19.14
CA PHE A 354 -0.41 -6.12 -18.75
C PHE A 354 -0.77 -6.23 -17.28
N ARG A 355 -0.49 -5.18 -16.50
CA ARG A 355 -0.89 -5.09 -15.10
C ARG A 355 -1.96 -4.02 -14.95
N VAL A 356 -3.02 -4.32 -14.21
CA VAL A 356 -3.97 -3.33 -13.70
C VAL A 356 -4.11 -3.55 -12.20
N GLY A 357 -3.82 -2.52 -11.43
CA GLY A 357 -3.78 -2.62 -9.98
C GLY A 357 -2.81 -3.70 -9.51
N GLY A 358 -3.33 -4.67 -8.75
CA GLY A 358 -2.56 -5.76 -8.18
C GLY A 358 -2.60 -7.05 -9.00
N GLU A 359 -3.19 -7.03 -10.19
CA GLU A 359 -3.32 -8.21 -11.06
C GLU A 359 -2.53 -8.01 -12.36
N THR A 360 -1.70 -9.00 -12.69
CA THR A 360 -0.94 -9.03 -13.95
C THR A 360 -1.41 -10.19 -14.80
N ARG A 361 -1.74 -9.92 -16.06
CA ARG A 361 -2.14 -10.94 -17.05
C ARG A 361 -1.14 -11.01 -18.18
N ALA A 362 -0.86 -12.23 -18.62
CA ALA A 362 -0.31 -12.43 -19.96
C ALA A 362 -1.41 -12.13 -20.99
N TRP A 363 -0.99 -11.66 -22.15
CA TRP A 363 -1.90 -11.47 -23.27
C TRP A 363 -2.14 -12.80 -23.98
N GLU A 364 -3.39 -13.10 -24.33
CA GLU A 364 -3.77 -14.29 -25.09
C GLU A 364 -4.47 -13.87 -26.38
N GLU A 365 -3.94 -14.25 -27.54
CA GLU A 365 -4.53 -13.90 -28.83
C GLU A 365 -6.00 -14.33 -28.91
N GLY A 366 -6.87 -13.40 -29.31
CA GLY A 366 -8.30 -13.63 -29.44
C GLY A 366 -9.08 -13.72 -28.15
N GLN A 367 -8.47 -13.53 -26.98
CA GLN A 367 -9.17 -13.44 -25.70
C GLN A 367 -9.21 -12.00 -25.21
N ALA A 368 -10.38 -11.37 -25.33
CA ALA A 368 -10.56 -9.99 -24.92
C ALA A 368 -10.73 -9.89 -23.40
N PHE A 369 -10.32 -8.76 -22.84
CA PHE A 369 -10.63 -8.39 -21.46
C PHE A 369 -10.98 -6.91 -21.35
N ALA A 370 -11.71 -6.58 -20.30
CA ALA A 370 -12.08 -5.21 -19.96
C ALA A 370 -11.47 -4.82 -18.60
N PHE A 371 -11.02 -3.57 -18.48
CA PHE A 371 -10.44 -3.03 -17.26
C PHE A 371 -10.80 -1.55 -17.09
N ASP A 372 -10.72 -1.06 -15.86
CA ASP A 372 -10.85 0.36 -15.56
C ASP A 372 -9.48 1.02 -15.70
N ASP A 373 -9.29 1.84 -16.73
CA ASP A 373 -8.01 2.51 -16.97
C ASP A 373 -7.66 3.55 -15.92
N THR A 374 -8.58 3.96 -15.05
CA THR A 374 -8.27 4.87 -13.95
C THR A 374 -7.61 4.17 -12.76
N ILE A 375 -7.64 2.84 -12.71
CA ILE A 375 -6.75 2.06 -11.85
C ILE A 375 -5.36 2.08 -12.47
N GLU A 376 -4.33 2.27 -11.64
CA GLU A 376 -2.94 2.29 -12.11
C GLU A 376 -2.64 1.02 -12.92
N HIS A 377 -2.19 1.20 -14.15
CA HIS A 377 -1.90 0.10 -15.06
C HIS A 377 -0.65 0.37 -15.91
N GLU A 378 -0.04 -0.70 -16.39
CA GLU A 378 1.17 -0.64 -17.21
C GLU A 378 1.25 -1.85 -18.15
N ALA A 379 2.04 -1.74 -19.22
CA ALA A 379 2.16 -2.78 -20.23
C ALA A 379 3.61 -3.00 -20.63
N TRP A 380 3.95 -4.21 -21.04
CA TRP A 380 5.28 -4.49 -21.55
C TRP A 380 5.33 -5.56 -22.63
N ASN A 381 6.33 -5.42 -23.48
CA ASN A 381 6.71 -6.40 -24.49
C ASN A 381 8.19 -6.75 -24.32
N ASP A 382 8.48 -7.86 -23.65
CA ASP A 382 9.85 -8.37 -23.47
C ASP A 382 10.32 -9.29 -24.59
N SER A 383 9.47 -9.51 -25.59
CA SER A 383 9.79 -10.36 -26.72
C SER A 383 10.67 -9.65 -27.76
N ALA A 384 11.16 -10.43 -28.73
CA ALA A 384 11.84 -9.92 -29.92
C ALA A 384 10.88 -9.53 -31.07
N HIS A 385 9.56 -9.62 -30.85
CA HIS A 385 8.53 -9.42 -31.88
C HIS A 385 7.55 -8.31 -31.51
N LEU A 386 6.84 -7.79 -32.50
CA LEU A 386 5.84 -6.74 -32.30
C LEU A 386 4.60 -7.30 -31.58
N ARG A 387 4.04 -6.53 -30.63
CA ARG A 387 2.75 -6.83 -30.00
C ARG A 387 1.68 -5.88 -30.49
N VAL A 388 0.58 -6.41 -31.02
CA VAL A 388 -0.56 -5.65 -31.53
C VAL A 388 -1.85 -6.06 -30.82
N VAL A 389 -2.56 -5.07 -30.31
CA VAL A 389 -3.88 -5.24 -29.68
C VAL A 389 -4.84 -4.19 -30.24
N LEU A 390 -6.10 -4.55 -30.45
CA LEU A 390 -7.17 -3.58 -30.70
C LEU A 390 -7.65 -3.04 -29.36
N ILE A 391 -7.61 -1.71 -29.19
CA ILE A 391 -8.07 -1.00 -28.00
C ILE A 391 -9.32 -0.21 -28.35
N PHE A 392 -10.35 -0.28 -27.52
CA PHE A 392 -11.53 0.59 -27.65
C PHE A 392 -12.22 0.81 -26.32
N ASP A 393 -13.00 1.89 -26.23
CA ASP A 393 -13.77 2.24 -25.04
C ASP A 393 -15.26 1.86 -25.13
N MET A 394 -15.82 1.53 -23.97
CA MET A 394 -17.25 1.28 -23.76
C MET A 394 -17.69 2.03 -22.52
N TRP A 395 -19.00 2.18 -22.30
CA TRP A 395 -19.49 2.65 -21.01
C TRP A 395 -19.01 1.74 -19.88
N ASN A 396 -18.69 2.31 -18.71
CA ASN A 396 -18.47 1.51 -17.51
C ASN A 396 -19.72 0.66 -17.26
N PRO A 397 -19.60 -0.67 -17.08
CA PRO A 397 -20.76 -1.56 -17.06
C PRO A 397 -21.67 -1.37 -15.84
N HIS A 398 -21.21 -0.66 -14.81
CA HIS A 398 -22.02 -0.32 -13.64
C HIS A 398 -22.90 0.93 -13.85
N LEU A 399 -22.73 1.67 -14.95
CA LEU A 399 -23.57 2.80 -15.29
C LEU A 399 -24.88 2.35 -15.92
N SER A 400 -25.99 2.77 -15.30
CA SER A 400 -27.32 2.65 -15.87
C SER A 400 -27.47 3.54 -17.12
N LEU A 401 -28.45 3.20 -17.96
CA LEU A 401 -28.78 4.02 -19.14
C LEU A 401 -29.12 5.47 -18.77
N ALA A 402 -29.78 5.69 -17.63
CA ALA A 402 -30.11 7.04 -17.15
C ALA A 402 -28.85 7.84 -16.82
N GLU A 403 -27.87 7.24 -16.15
CA GLU A 403 -26.60 7.88 -15.82
C GLU A 403 -25.76 8.17 -17.07
N GLN A 404 -25.78 7.27 -18.06
CA GLN A 404 -25.15 7.50 -19.36
C GLN A 404 -25.76 8.73 -20.06
N GLN A 405 -27.10 8.89 -20.06
CA GLN A 405 -27.75 10.08 -20.64
C GLN A 405 -27.40 11.36 -19.86
N LEU A 406 -27.34 11.30 -18.53
CA LEU A 406 -26.92 12.44 -17.71
C LEU A 406 -25.48 12.86 -18.00
N LEU A 407 -24.57 11.91 -18.18
CA LEU A 407 -23.18 12.17 -18.55
C LEU A 407 -23.09 12.84 -19.93
N LYS A 408 -23.83 12.32 -20.92
CA LYS A 408 -23.91 12.93 -22.25
C LYS A 408 -24.41 14.37 -22.18
N GLN A 409 -25.49 14.61 -21.45
CA GLN A 409 -26.05 15.95 -21.26
C GLN A 409 -25.08 16.86 -20.51
N PHE A 410 -24.40 16.37 -19.48
CA PHE A 410 -23.40 17.11 -18.72
C PHE A 410 -22.29 17.62 -19.64
N TYR A 411 -21.69 16.74 -20.45
CA TYR A 411 -20.62 17.14 -21.37
C TYR A 411 -21.11 18.10 -22.44
N ALA A 412 -22.28 17.86 -23.04
CA ALA A 412 -22.88 18.77 -24.01
C ALA A 412 -23.08 20.19 -23.44
N THR A 413 -23.62 20.29 -22.22
CA THR A 413 -23.81 21.57 -21.52
C THR A 413 -22.47 22.23 -21.18
N ALA A 414 -21.50 21.47 -20.66
CA ALA A 414 -20.18 22.00 -20.30
C ALA A 414 -19.39 22.51 -21.52
N ASP A 415 -19.49 21.82 -22.66
CA ASP A 415 -18.88 22.26 -23.92
C ASP A 415 -19.54 23.53 -24.45
N ALA A 416 -20.88 23.62 -24.40
CA ALA A 416 -21.61 24.82 -24.81
C ALA A 416 -21.25 26.05 -23.96
N SER A 417 -21.05 25.89 -22.64
CA SER A 417 -20.62 26.97 -21.75
C SER A 417 -19.27 27.55 -22.16
N ARG A 418 -18.28 26.69 -22.45
CA ARG A 418 -16.94 27.12 -22.87
C ARG A 418 -16.97 27.91 -24.18
N ALA A 419 -17.84 27.51 -25.11
CA ALA A 419 -18.01 28.22 -26.38
C ALA A 419 -18.61 29.62 -26.18
N GLN A 420 -19.52 29.79 -25.21
CA GLN A 420 -20.11 31.09 -24.87
C GLN A 420 -19.08 32.03 -24.21
N ASP A 421 -18.26 31.53 -23.29
CA ASP A 421 -17.21 32.33 -22.64
C ASP A 421 -16.15 32.82 -23.64
N ALA A 422 -15.78 31.98 -24.62
CA ALA A 422 -14.86 32.36 -25.69
C ALA A 422 -15.41 33.47 -26.61
N LEU A 423 -16.74 33.53 -26.78
CA LEU A 423 -17.40 34.59 -27.55
C LEU A 423 -17.59 35.88 -26.72
N GLY A 424 -17.75 35.78 -25.40
CA GLY A 424 -17.91 36.92 -24.49
C GLY A 424 -16.61 37.65 -24.16
N ALA A 425 -15.45 36.97 -24.19
CA ALA A 425 -14.13 37.57 -23.97
C ALA A 425 -13.58 38.34 -25.21
N GLY A 426 -14.32 38.35 -26.31
CA GLY A 426 -13.98 39.05 -27.56
C GLY A 426 -14.66 40.41 -27.74
N VAL A 427 -15.25 40.99 -26.69
CA VAL A 427 -15.90 42.33 -26.70
C VAL A 427 -15.07 43.35 -25.92
#